data_AF-A0A8D8AFL3-F1
#
_entry.id   AF-A0A8D8AFL3-F1
#
_cell.length_a   1.000
_cell.length_b   1.000
_cell.length_c   1.000
_cell.angle_alpha   90.00
_cell.angle_beta   90.00
_cell.angle_gamma   90.00
#
_symmetry.space_group_name_H-M   'P 1'
#
loop_
_entity.id
_entity.type
_entity.pdbx_description
1 polymer ?
#
loop_
_entity_poly.entity_id
_entity_poly.type
_entity_poly.pdbx_seq_one_letter_code
_entity_poly.pdbx_strand_id
1 'polypeptide(L)'
;MAVKQHVTELGHSQPKYDIESMSKMIELIAMLQANPDSIPSNATSLKAICEEIVLHLTHTPASREVQEIKLMKSEIGKICQFFRDLEHRTPEHYGDIVSTCLKKLYKHIITEDEVSNYGSAILVLIDKARIKPGVQWILQEAENSNAIKKIFKTLAGWLETIDYAPDLTTWVVEILNGLRDQQKNDIFLELSLDIIHSYFKKLSIPLFQPKLGPVILCILKSIRHTPAVFHLVS
;
A
#
# COMPACT_ATOMS: atom_id res chain seq x y z
N MET A 1 56.60 -14.91 -10.18
CA MET A 1 55.79 -15.26 -8.99
C MET A 1 54.83 -14.10 -8.75
N ALA A 2 53.56 -14.28 -9.09
CA ALA A 2 52.54 -13.24 -8.95
C ALA A 2 51.62 -13.62 -7.79
N VAL A 3 51.62 -12.81 -6.73
CA VAL A 3 50.72 -12.94 -5.58
C VAL A 3 49.38 -12.37 -6.00
N LYS A 4 48.38 -13.23 -6.21
CA LYS A 4 46.98 -12.83 -6.38
C LYS A 4 46.48 -12.31 -5.04
N GLN A 5 46.30 -11.00 -4.91
CA GLN A 5 45.50 -10.41 -3.84
C GLN A 5 44.03 -10.73 -4.14
N HIS A 6 43.42 -11.58 -3.31
CA HIS A 6 41.97 -11.70 -3.22
C HIS A 6 41.42 -10.42 -2.58
N VAL A 7 40.76 -9.60 -3.39
CA VAL A 7 39.84 -8.58 -2.89
C VAL A 7 38.60 -9.32 -2.43
N THR A 8 38.41 -9.42 -1.12
CA THR A 8 37.18 -9.90 -0.52
C THR A 8 36.13 -8.81 -0.72
N GLU A 9 35.24 -9.01 -1.69
CA GLU A 9 34.01 -8.21 -1.82
C GLU A 9 33.18 -8.41 -0.55
N LEU A 10 33.16 -7.39 0.32
CA LEU A 10 32.15 -7.25 1.36
C LEU A 10 30.81 -7.02 0.66
N GLY A 11 30.12 -8.12 0.37
CA GLY A 11 28.73 -8.10 -0.03
C GLY A 11 27.94 -7.35 1.03
N HIS A 12 27.42 -6.19 0.68
CA HIS A 12 26.44 -5.48 1.49
C HIS A 12 25.20 -6.36 1.50
N SER A 13 25.05 -7.21 2.53
CA SER A 13 23.82 -7.97 2.74
C SER A 13 22.70 -6.95 2.93
N GLN A 14 21.80 -6.85 1.96
CA GLN A 14 20.57 -6.08 2.13
C GLN A 14 19.87 -6.56 3.42
N PRO A 15 19.23 -5.65 4.17
CA PRO A 15 18.48 -6.05 5.36
C PRO A 15 17.45 -7.11 4.97
N LYS A 16 17.44 -8.23 5.69
CA LYS A 16 16.44 -9.27 5.49
C LYS A 16 15.15 -8.82 6.18
N TYR A 17 14.17 -8.37 5.40
CA TYR A 17 12.84 -8.07 5.91
C TYR A 17 12.07 -9.38 6.08
N ASP A 18 11.78 -9.74 7.33
CA ASP A 18 11.04 -10.94 7.69
C ASP A 18 10.12 -10.63 8.89
N ILE A 19 9.41 -11.65 9.36
CA ILE A 19 8.43 -11.50 10.45
C ILE A 19 9.14 -11.13 11.75
N GLU A 20 10.35 -11.65 11.99
CA GLU A 20 11.14 -11.35 13.18
C GLU A 20 11.60 -9.89 13.16
N SER A 21 12.10 -9.40 12.03
CA SER A 21 12.55 -8.02 11.91
C SER A 21 11.41 -7.01 12.00
N MET A 22 10.23 -7.33 11.46
CA MET A 22 9.02 -6.52 11.69
C MET A 22 8.59 -6.53 13.16
N SER A 23 8.64 -7.69 13.84
CA SER A 23 8.30 -7.78 15.28
C SER A 23 9.22 -6.91 16.13
N LYS A 24 10.54 -6.90 15.87
CA LYS A 24 11.51 -6.00 16.52
C LYS A 24 11.19 -4.53 16.30
N MET A 25 10.80 -4.15 15.08
CA MET A 25 10.38 -2.78 14.78
C MET A 25 9.12 -2.39 15.57
N ILE A 26 8.19 -3.31 15.78
CA ILE A 26 6.99 -3.02 16.58
C ILE A 26 7.30 -2.94 18.07
N GLU A 27 8.24 -3.73 18.59
CA GLU A 27 8.74 -3.57 19.94
C GLU A 27 9.38 -2.19 20.15
N LEU A 28 10.16 -1.71 19.18
CA LEU A 28 10.71 -0.34 19.19
C LEU A 28 9.58 0.71 19.22
N ILE A 29 8.54 0.56 18.39
CA ILE A 29 7.37 1.44 18.41
C ILE A 29 6.69 1.42 19.78
N ALA A 30 6.49 0.24 20.37
CA ALA A 30 5.84 0.10 21.67
C ALA A 30 6.67 0.76 22.79
N MET A 31 8.00 0.64 22.75
CA MET A 31 8.89 1.34 23.68
C MET A 31 8.81 2.86 23.53
N LEU A 32 8.76 3.35 22.28
CA LEU A 32 8.58 4.78 21.99
C LEU A 32 7.22 5.30 22.49
N GLN A 33 6.14 4.52 22.34
CA GLN A 33 4.82 4.89 22.86
C GLN A 33 4.76 4.88 24.39
N ALA A 34 5.45 3.92 25.03
CA ALA A 34 5.52 3.79 26.49
C ALA A 34 6.36 4.87 27.17
N ASN A 35 7.34 5.44 26.44
CA ASN A 35 8.13 6.57 26.91
C ASN A 35 7.99 7.77 25.96
N PRO A 36 6.91 8.57 26.10
CA PRO A 36 6.63 9.76 25.29
C PRO A 36 7.82 10.71 25.08
N ASP A 37 8.65 10.88 26.11
CA ASP A 37 9.82 11.79 26.07
C ASP A 37 10.96 11.24 25.20
N SER A 38 10.88 9.95 24.83
CA SER A 38 11.84 9.28 23.93
C SER A 38 11.46 9.39 22.46
N ILE A 39 10.22 9.80 22.14
CA ILE A 39 9.82 10.08 20.77
C ILE A 39 10.59 11.34 20.32
N PRO A 40 11.40 11.27 19.26
CA PRO A 40 12.11 12.45 18.79
C PRO A 40 11.10 13.57 18.49
N SER A 41 11.28 14.73 19.11
CA SER A 41 10.47 15.91 18.82
C SER A 41 10.83 16.55 17.48
N ASN A 42 11.97 16.16 16.89
CA ASN A 42 12.40 16.69 15.61
C ASN A 42 11.77 15.91 14.45
N ALA A 43 11.26 16.64 13.46
CA ALA A 43 10.58 16.06 12.29
C ALA A 43 11.45 15.09 11.48
N THR A 44 12.77 15.30 11.45
CA THR A 44 13.70 14.49 10.65
C THR A 44 13.78 13.05 11.16
N SER A 45 13.98 12.88 12.46
CA SER A 45 14.04 11.56 13.10
C SER A 45 12.68 10.85 13.02
N LEU A 46 11.58 11.57 13.17
CA LEU A 46 10.23 10.99 13.00
C LEU A 46 10.00 10.49 11.59
N LYS A 47 10.35 11.29 10.57
CA LYS A 47 10.27 10.88 9.17
C LYS A 47 11.11 9.63 8.92
N ALA A 48 12.34 9.57 9.44
CA ALA A 48 13.21 8.40 9.27
C ALA A 48 12.60 7.12 9.87
N ILE A 49 12.03 7.20 11.09
CA ILE A 49 11.32 6.06 11.71
C ILE A 49 10.13 5.64 10.85
N CYS A 50 9.32 6.60 10.39
CA CYS A 50 8.14 6.30 9.60
C CYS A 50 8.48 5.73 8.21
N GLU A 51 9.59 6.14 7.60
CA GLU A 51 10.11 5.51 6.38
C GLU A 51 10.57 4.08 6.62
N GLU A 52 11.22 3.79 7.75
CA GLU A 52 11.63 2.44 8.11
C GLU A 52 10.41 1.53 8.33
N ILE A 53 9.35 2.06 8.96
CA ILE A 53 8.07 1.36 9.08
C ILE A 53 7.51 0.97 7.71
N VAL A 54 7.49 1.92 6.76
CA VAL A 54 7.05 1.64 5.38
C VAL A 54 7.88 0.53 4.78
N LEU A 55 9.21 0.57 4.96
CA LEU A 55 10.13 -0.39 4.38
C LEU A 55 9.88 -1.83 4.86
N HIS A 56 9.71 -2.04 6.15
CA HIS A 56 9.32 -3.35 6.69
C HIS A 56 7.93 -3.79 6.21
N LEU A 57 6.94 -2.89 6.21
CA LEU A 57 5.60 -3.23 5.76
C LEU A 57 5.56 -3.61 4.27
N THR A 58 6.40 -3.00 3.43
CA THR A 58 6.41 -3.30 2.00
C THR A 58 7.21 -4.56 1.64
N HIS A 59 8.21 -4.92 2.45
CA HIS A 59 9.13 -6.02 2.12
C HIS A 59 8.94 -7.29 2.94
N THR A 60 8.32 -7.24 4.13
CA THR A 60 8.10 -8.46 4.89
C THR A 60 7.06 -9.35 4.20
N PRO A 61 7.40 -10.59 3.84
CA PRO A 61 6.49 -11.48 3.11
C PRO A 61 5.20 -11.76 3.90
N ALA A 62 4.08 -11.79 3.18
CA ALA A 62 2.80 -12.17 3.76
C ALA A 62 2.80 -13.66 4.14
N SER A 63 2.49 -13.98 5.39
CA SER A 63 2.37 -15.37 5.82
C SER A 63 1.06 -15.99 5.36
N ARG A 64 1.09 -17.31 5.10
CA ARG A 64 -0.09 -18.13 4.85
C ARG A 64 -0.57 -18.86 6.11
N GLU A 65 0.22 -18.82 7.18
CA GLU A 65 -0.09 -19.50 8.42
C GLU A 65 -1.09 -18.69 9.26
N VAL A 66 -2.19 -19.33 9.67
CA VAL A 66 -3.30 -18.65 10.37
C VAL A 66 -2.84 -17.98 11.67
N GLN A 67 -1.88 -18.58 12.37
CA GLN A 67 -1.35 -18.02 13.62
C GLN A 67 -0.53 -16.75 13.36
N GLU A 68 0.36 -16.80 12.36
CA GLU A 68 1.16 -15.63 11.95
C GLU A 68 0.30 -14.51 11.38
N ILE A 69 -0.74 -14.84 10.60
CA ILE A 69 -1.72 -13.85 10.09
C ILE A 69 -2.42 -13.13 11.27
N LYS A 70 -2.85 -13.87 12.29
CA LYS A 70 -3.49 -13.29 13.48
C LYS A 70 -2.53 -12.40 14.26
N LEU A 71 -1.29 -12.86 14.47
CA LEU A 71 -0.23 -12.07 15.09
C LEU A 71 -0.03 -10.78 14.30
N MET A 72 0.13 -10.88 12.98
CA MET A 72 0.41 -9.74 12.14
C MET A 72 -0.71 -8.71 12.13
N LYS A 73 -1.97 -9.16 12.19
CA LYS A 73 -3.11 -8.27 12.33
C LYS A 73 -3.07 -7.46 13.63
N SER A 74 -2.68 -8.08 14.73
CA SER A 74 -2.49 -7.39 16.02
C SER A 74 -1.34 -6.38 15.93
N GLU A 75 -0.21 -6.82 15.40
CA GLU A 75 1.01 -6.04 15.21
C GLU A 75 0.80 -4.80 14.32
N ILE A 76 0.16 -4.96 13.16
CA ILE A 76 -0.19 -3.82 12.29
C ILE A 76 -1.19 -2.89 12.97
N GLY A 77 -2.08 -3.42 13.82
CA GLY A 77 -2.96 -2.60 14.66
C GLY A 77 -2.19 -1.63 15.56
N LYS A 78 -1.06 -2.06 16.13
CA LYS A 78 -0.17 -1.20 16.93
C LYS A 78 0.51 -0.13 16.07
N ILE A 79 0.98 -0.47 14.88
CA ILE A 79 1.55 0.48 13.92
C ILE A 79 0.50 1.56 13.54
N CYS A 80 -0.72 1.15 13.23
CA CYS A 80 -1.81 2.09 12.94
C CYS A 80 -2.14 2.99 14.14
N GLN A 81 -2.03 2.47 15.37
CA GLN A 81 -2.21 3.29 16.57
C GLN A 81 -1.07 4.29 16.76
N PHE A 82 0.18 3.87 16.52
CA PHE A 82 1.34 4.75 16.57
C PHE A 82 1.18 5.95 15.63
N PHE A 83 0.73 5.72 14.40
CA PHE A 83 0.46 6.82 13.47
C PHE A 83 -0.64 7.77 13.95
N ARG A 84 -1.73 7.24 14.53
CA ARG A 84 -2.77 8.09 15.15
C ARG A 84 -2.21 8.90 16.32
N ASP A 85 -1.34 8.31 17.14
CA ASP A 85 -0.72 9.03 18.26
C ASP A 85 0.20 10.16 17.76
N LEU A 86 0.93 9.95 16.65
CA LEU A 86 1.77 10.97 16.01
C LEU A 86 0.96 12.17 15.52
N GLU A 87 -0.24 11.94 14.98
CA GLU A 87 -1.15 13.02 14.55
C GLU A 87 -1.47 13.98 15.69
N HIS A 88 -1.72 13.43 16.89
CA HIS A 88 -2.07 14.21 18.06
C HIS A 88 -0.86 14.87 18.73
N ARG A 89 0.30 14.20 18.70
CA ARG A 89 1.52 14.66 19.39
C ARG A 89 2.34 15.66 18.59
N THR A 90 2.32 15.53 17.27
CA THR A 90 3.13 16.35 16.34
C THR A 90 2.30 16.85 15.17
N PRO A 91 1.16 17.54 15.41
CA PRO A 91 0.23 17.96 14.36
C PRO A 91 0.90 18.85 13.30
N GLU A 92 1.89 19.65 13.68
CA GLU A 92 2.67 20.52 12.81
C GLU A 92 3.55 19.76 11.81
N HIS A 93 3.89 18.50 12.10
CA HIS A 93 4.75 17.65 11.27
C HIS A 93 3.99 16.49 10.63
N TYR A 94 2.78 16.20 11.10
CA TYR A 94 2.02 15.04 10.65
C TYR A 94 1.75 15.04 9.14
N GLY A 95 1.37 16.19 8.58
CA GLY A 95 1.14 16.31 7.13
C GLY A 95 2.37 15.93 6.30
N ASP A 96 3.56 16.35 6.74
CA ASP A 96 4.81 15.98 6.09
C ASP A 96 5.12 14.49 6.25
N ILE A 97 4.90 13.92 7.44
CA ILE A 97 5.11 12.49 7.72
C ILE A 97 4.23 11.65 6.80
N VAL A 98 2.94 11.99 6.71
CA VAL A 98 1.98 11.32 5.81
C VAL A 98 2.46 11.40 4.36
N SER A 99 2.84 12.59 3.89
CA SER A 99 3.39 12.77 2.53
C SER A 99 4.64 11.92 2.31
N THR A 100 5.56 11.88 3.26
CA THR A 100 6.80 11.08 3.17
C THR A 100 6.49 9.59 3.09
N CYS A 101 5.66 9.05 3.99
CA CYS A 101 5.30 7.63 4.00
C CYS A 101 4.62 7.21 2.69
N LEU A 102 3.69 8.03 2.20
CA LEU A 102 3.00 7.78 0.95
C LEU A 102 3.97 7.80 -0.22
N LYS A 103 4.80 8.84 -0.37
CA LYS A 103 5.82 8.90 -1.44
C LYS A 103 6.73 7.68 -1.43
N LYS A 104 7.14 7.23 -0.24
CA LYS A 104 7.95 6.03 -0.08
C LYS A 104 7.20 4.77 -0.53
N LEU A 105 5.95 4.59 -0.09
CA LEU A 105 5.09 3.50 -0.53
C LEU A 105 4.92 3.48 -2.05
N TYR A 106 4.56 4.63 -2.64
CA TYR A 106 4.40 4.75 -4.09
C TYR A 106 5.67 4.40 -4.83
N LYS A 107 6.83 4.87 -4.36
CA LYS A 107 8.13 4.53 -4.92
C LYS A 107 8.36 3.02 -4.92
N HIS A 108 8.12 2.33 -3.81
CA HIS A 108 8.28 0.87 -3.75
C HIS A 108 7.32 0.15 -4.70
N ILE A 109 6.05 0.58 -4.78
CA ILE A 109 5.10 -0.02 -5.71
C ILE A 109 5.53 0.10 -7.18
N ILE A 110 6.17 1.21 -7.57
CA ILE A 110 6.62 1.39 -8.95
C ILE A 110 7.96 0.69 -9.24
N THR A 111 8.88 0.63 -8.28
CA THR A 111 10.24 0.10 -8.50
C THR A 111 10.36 -1.39 -8.26
N GLU A 112 9.65 -1.94 -7.29
CA GLU A 112 9.72 -3.36 -6.94
C GLU A 112 8.84 -4.21 -7.87
N ASP A 113 9.14 -5.51 -7.93
CA ASP A 113 8.33 -6.50 -8.63
C ASP A 113 7.15 -6.99 -7.77
N GLU A 114 7.35 -7.11 -6.45
CA GLU A 114 6.33 -7.53 -5.50
C GLU A 114 6.38 -6.64 -4.25
N VAL A 115 5.21 -6.20 -3.79
CA VAL A 115 5.05 -5.41 -2.57
C VAL A 115 4.05 -6.10 -1.66
N SER A 116 4.45 -6.34 -0.41
CA SER A 116 3.64 -7.01 0.59
C SER A 116 2.34 -6.25 0.88
N ASN A 117 1.26 -7.00 1.11
CA ASN A 117 -0.05 -6.47 1.46
C ASN A 117 -0.09 -5.77 2.82
N TYR A 118 0.91 -5.99 3.69
CA TYR A 118 1.07 -5.21 4.92
C TYR A 118 1.28 -3.71 4.62
N GLY A 119 1.86 -3.37 3.46
CA GLY A 119 2.01 -1.99 2.98
C GLY A 119 0.69 -1.22 2.88
N SER A 120 -0.46 -1.91 2.75
CA SER A 120 -1.78 -1.27 2.79
C SER A 120 -2.04 -0.50 4.08
N ALA A 121 -1.42 -0.86 5.21
CA ALA A 121 -1.57 -0.16 6.49
C ALA A 121 -1.18 1.33 6.40
N ILE A 122 -0.26 1.69 5.49
CA ILE A 122 0.16 3.08 5.26
C ILE A 122 -0.99 3.94 4.68
N LEU A 123 -1.94 3.34 3.98
CA LEU A 123 -3.10 4.07 3.42
C LEU A 123 -4.08 4.55 4.50
N VAL A 124 -3.99 4.01 5.72
CA VAL A 124 -4.78 4.46 6.89
C VAL A 124 -4.39 5.87 7.33
N LEU A 125 -3.19 6.34 6.96
CA LEU A 125 -2.71 7.69 7.23
C LEU A 125 -3.53 8.80 6.55
N ILE A 126 -4.33 8.42 5.56
CA ILE A 126 -5.13 9.35 4.77
C ILE A 126 -6.59 9.15 5.12
N ASP A 127 -7.18 10.21 5.69
CA ASP A 127 -8.62 10.28 5.86
C ASP A 127 -9.33 10.07 4.53
N LYS A 128 -10.51 9.44 4.59
CA LYS A 128 -11.36 9.20 3.43
C LYS A 128 -11.60 10.44 2.57
N ALA A 129 -11.76 11.61 3.19
CA ALA A 129 -11.96 12.89 2.51
C ALA A 129 -10.76 13.33 1.65
N ARG A 130 -9.56 12.86 1.98
CA ARG A 130 -8.30 13.19 1.30
C ARG A 130 -7.87 12.14 0.28
N ILE A 131 -8.58 11.00 0.17
CA ILE A 131 -8.29 9.96 -0.83
C ILE A 131 -8.36 10.51 -2.25
N LYS A 132 -9.43 11.21 -2.61
CA LYS A 132 -9.58 11.75 -3.97
C LYS A 132 -8.45 12.74 -4.33
N PRO A 133 -8.13 13.76 -3.51
CA PRO A 133 -6.94 14.59 -3.71
C PRO A 133 -5.63 13.78 -3.81
N GLY A 134 -5.47 12.76 -2.95
CA GLY A 134 -4.30 11.87 -2.99
C GLY A 134 -4.18 11.11 -4.31
N VAL A 135 -5.28 10.57 -4.83
CA VAL A 135 -5.32 9.91 -6.14
C VAL A 135 -4.99 10.88 -7.27
N GLN A 136 -5.51 12.11 -7.22
CA GLN A 136 -5.16 13.13 -8.22
C GLN A 136 -3.66 13.40 -8.23
N TRP A 137 -3.04 13.50 -7.05
CA TRP A 137 -1.59 13.64 -6.93
C TRP A 137 -0.85 12.43 -7.53
N ILE A 138 -1.26 11.18 -7.24
CA ILE A 138 -0.66 9.98 -7.86
C ILE A 138 -0.70 10.04 -9.38
N LEU A 139 -1.88 10.38 -9.94
CA LEU A 139 -2.09 10.38 -11.38
C LEU A 139 -1.30 11.51 -12.08
N GLN A 140 -0.94 12.57 -11.35
CA GLN A 140 -0.08 13.66 -11.81
C GLN A 140 1.41 13.31 -11.68
N GLU A 141 1.80 12.67 -10.57
CA GLU A 141 3.19 12.29 -10.28
C GLU A 141 3.66 11.10 -11.13
N ALA A 142 2.73 10.22 -11.52
CA ALA A 142 3.07 9.05 -12.32
C ALA A 142 3.69 9.44 -13.66
N GLU A 143 5.00 9.19 -13.79
CA GLU A 143 5.81 9.55 -14.97
C GLU A 143 5.25 8.98 -16.28
N ASN A 144 4.59 7.83 -16.21
CA ASN A 144 4.03 7.14 -17.37
C ASN A 144 2.86 6.22 -16.97
N SER A 145 2.18 5.69 -17.99
CA SER A 145 1.06 4.75 -17.83
C SER A 145 1.44 3.48 -17.06
N ASN A 146 2.68 3.01 -17.13
CA ASN A 146 3.10 1.79 -16.43
C ASN A 146 3.14 1.99 -14.91
N ALA A 147 3.56 3.16 -14.43
CA ALA A 147 3.51 3.48 -13.01
C ALA A 147 2.07 3.45 -12.48
N ILE A 148 1.12 4.04 -13.22
CA ILE A 148 -0.30 3.98 -12.87
C ILE A 148 -0.80 2.54 -12.84
N LYS A 149 -0.44 1.73 -13.86
CA LYS A 149 -0.83 0.33 -13.94
C LYS A 149 -0.28 -0.49 -12.77
N LYS A 150 1.00 -0.31 -12.40
CA LYS A 150 1.61 -0.97 -11.24
C LYS A 150 0.86 -0.60 -9.95
N ILE A 151 0.64 0.68 -9.72
CA ILE A 151 -0.08 1.16 -8.54
C ILE A 151 -1.47 0.55 -8.45
N PHE A 152 -2.24 0.63 -9.54
CA PHE A 152 -3.58 0.05 -9.58
C PHE A 152 -3.56 -1.45 -9.33
N LYS A 153 -2.71 -2.21 -10.03
CA LYS A 153 -2.63 -3.67 -9.91
C LYS A 153 -2.26 -4.10 -8.49
N THR A 154 -1.33 -3.40 -7.84
CA THR A 154 -0.95 -3.69 -6.45
C THR A 154 -2.11 -3.45 -5.49
N LEU A 155 -2.77 -2.28 -5.55
CA LEU A 155 -3.90 -1.96 -4.68
C LEU A 155 -5.11 -2.88 -4.93
N ALA A 156 -5.38 -3.17 -6.20
CA ALA A 156 -6.44 -4.11 -6.59
C ALA A 156 -6.13 -5.55 -6.14
N GLY A 157 -4.87 -5.97 -6.22
CA GLY A 157 -4.43 -7.27 -5.70
C GLY A 157 -4.59 -7.38 -4.19
N TRP A 158 -4.34 -6.30 -3.44
CA TRP A 158 -4.55 -6.30 -1.99
C TRP A 158 -6.03 -6.48 -1.60
N LEU A 159 -6.99 -5.90 -2.34
CA LEU A 159 -8.44 -6.09 -2.11
C LEU A 159 -8.87 -7.56 -2.21
N GLU A 160 -8.13 -8.34 -3.00
CA GLU A 160 -8.35 -9.76 -3.21
C GLU A 160 -7.74 -10.65 -2.12
N THR A 161 -7.11 -10.03 -1.12
CA THR A 161 -6.42 -10.68 0.01
C THR A 161 -6.84 -10.05 1.35
N ILE A 162 -6.12 -10.36 2.42
CA ILE A 162 -6.21 -9.62 3.67
C ILE A 162 -5.46 -8.31 3.49
N ASP A 163 -6.17 -7.19 3.56
CA ASP A 163 -5.58 -5.85 3.61
C ASP A 163 -5.83 -5.22 5.00
N TYR A 164 -5.11 -4.12 5.25
CA TYR A 164 -5.10 -3.39 6.51
C TYR A 164 -5.59 -1.94 6.34
N ALA A 165 -6.27 -1.66 5.21
CA ALA A 165 -6.76 -0.34 4.84
C ALA A 165 -8.29 -0.35 4.68
N PRO A 166 -9.05 0.20 5.65
CA PRO A 166 -10.51 0.20 5.61
C PRO A 166 -11.11 0.82 4.33
N ASP A 167 -10.44 1.82 3.78
CA ASP A 167 -10.87 2.55 2.57
C ASP A 167 -10.13 2.13 1.30
N LEU A 168 -9.47 0.97 1.25
CA LEU A 168 -8.77 0.49 0.06
C LEU A 168 -9.70 0.40 -1.17
N THR A 169 -10.96 0.00 -0.97
CA THR A 169 -11.97 0.01 -2.04
C THR A 169 -12.17 1.42 -2.61
N THR A 170 -12.18 2.43 -1.75
CA THR A 170 -12.30 3.84 -2.15
C THR A 170 -11.09 4.26 -2.97
N TRP A 171 -9.87 3.88 -2.57
CA TRP A 171 -8.65 4.15 -3.34
C TRP A 171 -8.72 3.60 -4.76
N VAL A 172 -9.10 2.33 -4.92
CA VAL A 172 -9.20 1.67 -6.23
C VAL A 172 -10.30 2.32 -7.10
N VAL A 173 -11.46 2.63 -6.51
CA VAL A 173 -12.55 3.32 -7.20
C VAL A 173 -12.14 4.72 -7.65
N GLU A 174 -11.47 5.49 -6.79
CA GLU A 174 -11.04 6.85 -7.13
C GLU A 174 -9.94 6.86 -8.19
N ILE A 175 -9.05 5.86 -8.25
CA ILE A 175 -8.09 5.72 -9.37
C ILE A 175 -8.83 5.53 -10.69
N LEU A 176 -9.85 4.65 -10.72
CA LEU A 176 -10.68 4.42 -11.90
C LEU A 176 -11.45 5.68 -12.33
N ASN A 177 -12.06 6.38 -11.36
CA ASN A 177 -12.74 7.64 -11.63
C ASN A 177 -11.76 8.71 -12.15
N GLY A 178 -10.57 8.84 -11.54
CA GLY A 178 -9.56 9.80 -11.95
C GLY A 178 -9.03 9.52 -13.36
N LEU A 179 -8.85 8.25 -13.75
CA LEU A 179 -8.52 7.86 -15.12
C LEU A 179 -9.61 8.28 -16.10
N ARG A 180 -10.88 8.08 -15.74
CA ARG A 180 -12.03 8.49 -16.56
C ARG A 180 -12.10 10.00 -16.71
N ASP A 181 -11.94 10.74 -15.61
CA ASP A 181 -11.98 12.21 -15.59
C ASP A 181 -10.85 12.82 -16.44
N GLN A 182 -9.69 12.17 -16.48
CA GLN A 182 -8.56 12.54 -17.35
C GLN A 182 -8.67 11.98 -18.77
N GLN A 183 -9.79 11.35 -19.15
CA GLN A 183 -10.04 10.74 -20.45
C GLN A 183 -9.01 9.67 -20.85
N LYS A 184 -8.33 9.04 -19.88
CA LYS A 184 -7.38 7.94 -20.07
C LYS A 184 -8.12 6.61 -20.26
N ASN A 185 -9.04 6.56 -21.22
CA ASN A 185 -9.99 5.46 -21.43
C ASN A 185 -9.31 4.13 -21.76
N ASP A 186 -8.21 4.15 -22.50
CA ASP A 186 -7.46 2.94 -22.86
C ASP A 186 -6.89 2.25 -21.62
N ILE A 187 -6.25 3.04 -20.73
CA ILE A 187 -5.70 2.53 -19.46
C ILE A 187 -6.83 2.06 -18.55
N PHE A 188 -7.92 2.83 -18.46
CA PHE A 188 -9.11 2.43 -17.70
C PHE A 188 -9.63 1.06 -18.16
N LEU A 189 -9.78 0.86 -19.47
CA LEU A 189 -10.32 -0.36 -20.05
C LEU A 189 -9.38 -1.54 -19.83
N GLU A 190 -8.08 -1.37 -20.08
CA GLU A 190 -7.06 -2.39 -19.83
C GLU A 190 -7.08 -2.86 -18.37
N LEU A 191 -7.02 -1.91 -17.43
CA LEU A 191 -7.03 -2.22 -16.01
C LEU A 191 -8.35 -2.86 -15.55
N SER A 192 -9.47 -2.43 -16.13
CA SER A 192 -10.77 -3.04 -15.84
C SER A 192 -10.81 -4.49 -16.29
N LEU A 193 -10.34 -4.79 -17.51
CA LEU A 193 -10.28 -6.14 -18.05
C LEU A 193 -9.38 -7.06 -17.22
N ASP A 194 -8.26 -6.54 -16.71
CA ASP A 194 -7.31 -7.31 -15.89
C ASP A 194 -7.92 -7.85 -14.59
N ILE A 195 -8.84 -7.11 -13.97
CA ILE A 195 -9.37 -7.48 -12.63
C ILE A 195 -10.81 -7.99 -12.63
N ILE A 196 -11.64 -7.58 -13.59
CA ILE A 196 -13.10 -7.76 -13.53
C ILE A 196 -13.49 -9.24 -13.37
N HIS A 197 -12.84 -10.13 -14.11
CA HIS A 197 -13.14 -11.56 -14.10
C HIS A 197 -12.76 -12.22 -12.77
N SER A 198 -11.59 -11.89 -12.19
CA SER A 198 -11.18 -12.41 -10.88
C SER A 198 -12.11 -11.91 -9.77
N TYR A 199 -12.43 -10.62 -9.81
CA TYR A 199 -13.30 -9.98 -8.83
C TYR A 199 -14.71 -10.57 -8.86
N PHE A 200 -15.25 -10.78 -10.06
CA PHE A 200 -16.59 -11.34 -10.23
C PHE A 200 -16.67 -12.77 -9.67
N LYS A 201 -15.66 -13.62 -9.92
CA LYS A 201 -15.59 -14.97 -9.33
C LYS A 201 -15.62 -14.92 -7.80
N LYS A 202 -14.90 -13.98 -7.20
CA LYS A 202 -14.82 -13.81 -5.73
C LYS A 202 -16.08 -13.21 -5.10
N LEU A 203 -16.98 -12.58 -5.87
CA LEU A 203 -18.26 -12.10 -5.34
C LEU A 203 -19.16 -13.20 -4.76
N SER A 204 -18.97 -14.45 -5.20
CA SER A 204 -19.66 -15.62 -4.63
C SER A 204 -19.33 -15.83 -3.14
N ILE A 205 -18.23 -15.24 -2.65
CA ILE A 205 -17.78 -15.32 -1.26
C ILE A 205 -18.24 -14.04 -0.53
N PRO A 206 -19.14 -14.13 0.48
CA PRO A 206 -19.70 -12.96 1.15
C PRO A 206 -18.69 -11.96 1.71
N LEU A 207 -17.52 -12.47 2.16
CA LEU A 207 -16.43 -11.66 2.69
C LEU A 207 -15.91 -10.61 1.69
N PHE A 208 -15.90 -10.93 0.39
CA PHE A 208 -15.34 -10.06 -0.64
C PHE A 208 -16.38 -9.11 -1.26
N GLN A 209 -17.67 -9.39 -1.12
CA GLN A 209 -18.75 -8.57 -1.69
C GLN A 209 -18.66 -7.07 -1.34
N PRO A 210 -18.50 -6.66 -0.06
CA PRO A 210 -18.44 -5.23 0.27
C PRO A 210 -17.17 -4.56 -0.26
N LYS A 211 -16.09 -5.33 -0.48
CA LYS A 211 -14.81 -4.81 -0.99
C LYS A 211 -14.79 -4.67 -2.51
N LEU A 212 -15.26 -5.70 -3.22
CA LEU A 212 -15.12 -5.81 -4.67
C LEU A 212 -16.35 -5.29 -5.44
N GLY A 213 -17.55 -5.40 -4.85
CA GLY A 213 -18.80 -4.97 -5.46
C GLY A 213 -18.78 -3.51 -5.93
N PRO A 214 -18.33 -2.55 -5.11
CA PRO A 214 -18.23 -1.15 -5.53
C PRO A 214 -17.27 -0.93 -6.71
N VAL A 215 -16.16 -1.67 -6.77
CA VAL A 215 -15.18 -1.59 -7.87
C VAL A 215 -15.80 -2.12 -9.16
N ILE A 216 -16.43 -3.30 -9.11
CA ILE A 216 -17.13 -3.90 -10.25
C ILE A 216 -18.22 -2.95 -10.76
N LEU A 217 -19.03 -2.39 -9.86
CA LEU A 217 -20.09 -1.45 -10.22
C LEU A 217 -19.53 -0.19 -10.89
N CYS A 218 -18.39 0.32 -10.41
CA CYS A 218 -17.68 1.45 -11.04
C CYS A 218 -17.30 1.12 -12.48
N ILE A 219 -16.69 -0.06 -12.70
CA ILE A 219 -16.30 -0.54 -14.03
C ILE A 219 -17.53 -0.66 -14.95
N LEU A 220 -18.56 -1.39 -14.53
CA LEU A 220 -19.74 -1.66 -15.35
C LEU A 220 -20.52 -0.38 -15.70
N LYS A 221 -20.62 0.58 -14.78
CA LYS A 221 -21.27 1.89 -15.05
C LYS A 221 -20.52 2.74 -16.08
N SER A 222 -19.21 2.52 -16.20
CA SER A 222 -18.33 3.28 -17.10
C SER A 222 -18.34 2.75 -18.52
N ILE A 223 -18.65 1.46 -18.67
CA ILE A 223 -18.59 0.77 -19.95
C ILE A 223 -19.98 0.79 -20.57
N ARG A 224 -20.37 1.96 -21.07
CA ARG A 224 -21.65 2.13 -21.78
C ARG A 224 -21.57 1.73 -23.26
N HIS A 225 -20.36 1.54 -23.80
CA HIS A 225 -20.14 1.35 -25.24
C HIS A 225 -19.21 0.17 -25.63
N THR A 226 -18.74 -0.65 -24.68
CA THR A 226 -17.81 -1.76 -24.97
C THR A 226 -18.35 -3.08 -24.42
N PRO A 227 -19.07 -3.88 -25.24
CA PRO A 227 -19.68 -5.14 -24.80
C PRO A 227 -18.69 -6.16 -24.21
N ALA A 228 -17.40 -6.05 -24.54
CA ALA A 228 -16.35 -7.00 -24.15
C ALA A 228 -16.26 -7.25 -22.63
N VAL A 229 -16.43 -6.22 -21.79
CA VAL A 229 -16.37 -6.39 -20.33
C VAL A 229 -17.65 -7.02 -19.78
N PHE A 230 -18.81 -6.70 -20.35
CA PHE A 230 -20.07 -7.32 -19.97
C PHE A 230 -20.11 -8.82 -20.34
N HIS A 231 -19.52 -9.18 -21.48
CA HIS A 231 -19.41 -10.58 -21.91
C HIS A 231 -18.44 -11.43 -21.08
N LEU A 232 -17.54 -10.83 -20.30
CA LEU A 232 -16.65 -11.57 -19.39
C LEU A 232 -17.29 -11.93 -18.05
N VAL A 233 -18.47 -11.37 -17.76
CA VAL A 233 -19.19 -11.54 -16.48
C VAL A 233 -20.62 -12.06 -16.66
N SER A 234 -21.06 -12.31 -17.89
CA SER A 234 -22.32 -13.01 -18.22
C SER A 234 -22.04 -14.47 -18.52
#